data_AF-A0AAV5TI91-F1
#
_entry.id   AF-A0AAV5TI91-F1
#
_cell.length_a   1.000
_cell.length_b   1.000
_cell.length_c   1.000
_cell.angle_alpha   90.00
_cell.angle_beta   90.00
_cell.angle_gamma   90.00
#
_symmetry.space_group_name_H-M   'P 1'
#
loop_
_entity.id
_entity.type
_entity.pdbx_description
1 polymer ?
#
loop_
_entity_poly.entity_id
_entity_poly.type
_entity_poly.pdbx_seq_one_letter_code
_entity_poly.pdbx_strand_id
1 'polypeptide(L)'
;RGPAFLQNVTSQGVRDYYQILQNRNQTKAEIQTAISNWSTTYNVADQVTAFNTQRQQQEQQGRQNVTTAVQELSSTLNQIYQIMDNQNLTPSEEHQQIGQLFSNMTYPLKSLTGSAL
;
A
#
# COMPACT_ATOMS: atom_id res chain seq x y z
N ARG A 1 -10.85 -4.52 9.55
CA ARG A 1 -11.51 -5.74 9.03
C ARG A 1 -10.42 -6.68 8.54
N GLY A 2 -10.43 -7.95 8.97
CA GLY A 2 -9.47 -8.95 8.50
C GLY A 2 -9.85 -9.53 7.12
N PRO A 3 -9.01 -10.42 6.55
CA PRO A 3 -9.34 -11.13 5.31
C PRO A 3 -10.69 -11.84 5.38
N ALA A 4 -11.42 -11.88 4.26
CA ALA A 4 -12.76 -12.46 4.21
C ALA A 4 -12.79 -13.96 4.56
N PHE A 5 -11.73 -14.71 4.23
CA PHE A 5 -11.63 -16.15 4.53
C PHE A 5 -11.64 -16.45 6.03
N LEU A 6 -11.34 -15.48 6.90
CA LEU A 6 -11.42 -15.66 8.36
C LEU A 6 -12.85 -15.89 8.86
N GLN A 7 -13.87 -15.60 8.04
CA GLN A 7 -15.26 -15.94 8.35
C GLN A 7 -15.55 -17.43 8.25
N ASN A 8 -14.69 -18.19 7.56
CA ASN A 8 -14.86 -19.62 7.31
C ASN A 8 -14.13 -20.50 8.34
N VAL A 9 -13.51 -19.90 9.36
CA VAL A 9 -12.75 -20.63 10.39
C VAL A 9 -13.34 -20.37 11.78
N THR A 10 -13.00 -21.23 12.74
CA THR A 10 -13.42 -21.06 14.13
C THR A 10 -12.74 -19.85 14.77
N SER A 11 -13.27 -19.38 15.91
CA SER A 11 -12.62 -18.32 16.70
C SER A 11 -11.17 -18.66 17.08
N GLN A 12 -10.86 -19.95 17.27
CA GLN A 12 -9.49 -20.39 17.48
C GLN A 12 -8.63 -20.22 16.23
N GLY A 13 -9.14 -20.62 15.05
CA GLY A 13 -8.43 -20.41 13.79
C GLY A 13 -8.13 -18.95 13.50
N VAL A 14 -9.05 -18.04 13.85
CA VAL A 14 -8.80 -16.59 13.77
C VAL A 14 -7.66 -16.17 14.71
N ARG A 15 -7.63 -16.65 15.95
CA ARG A 15 -6.55 -16.34 16.91
C ARG A 15 -5.20 -16.84 16.41
N ASP A 16 -5.14 -18.08 15.95
CA ASP A 16 -3.91 -18.71 15.47
C ASP A 16 -3.34 -17.96 14.25
N TYR A 17 -4.21 -17.57 13.32
CA TYR A 17 -3.83 -16.75 12.17
C TYR A 17 -3.12 -15.45 12.60
N TYR A 18 -3.72 -14.71 13.53
CA TYR A 18 -3.14 -13.46 14.01
C TYR A 18 -1.88 -13.67 14.84
N GLN A 19 -1.77 -14.77 15.57
CA GLN A 19 -0.56 -15.12 16.31
C GLN A 19 0.64 -15.36 15.35
N ILE A 20 0.40 -16.03 14.22
CA ILE A 20 1.40 -16.21 13.17
C ILE A 20 1.85 -14.85 12.61
N LEU A 21 0.89 -13.98 12.26
CA LEU A 21 1.20 -12.66 11.69
C LEU A 21 1.90 -11.69 12.65
N GLN A 22 1.65 -11.82 13.95
CA GLN A 22 2.26 -10.96 14.96
C GLN A 22 3.65 -11.43 15.39
N ASN A 23 4.09 -12.60 14.92
CA ASN A 23 5.40 -13.12 15.25
C ASN A 23 6.50 -12.33 14.56
N ARG A 24 7.15 -11.42 15.31
CA ARG A 24 8.22 -10.55 14.82
C ARG A 24 9.58 -11.24 14.71
N ASN A 25 9.69 -12.49 15.13
CA ASN A 25 10.94 -13.26 15.09
C ASN A 25 11.04 -14.19 13.87
N GLN A 26 9.97 -14.32 13.09
CA GLN A 26 9.96 -15.13 11.88
C GLN A 26 10.22 -14.27 10.64
N THR A 27 10.95 -14.84 9.69
CA THR A 27 11.06 -14.29 8.34
C THR A 27 9.71 -14.34 7.64
N LYS A 28 9.56 -13.51 6.59
CA LYS A 28 8.35 -13.53 5.75
C LYS A 28 8.09 -14.91 5.14
N ALA A 29 9.15 -15.64 4.76
CA ALA A 29 9.05 -16.98 4.22
C ALA A 29 8.51 -17.97 5.26
N GLU A 30 9.03 -17.92 6.49
CA GLU A 30 8.55 -18.76 7.59
C GLU A 30 7.10 -18.45 7.96
N ILE A 31 6.71 -17.17 8.00
CA ILE A 31 5.32 -16.74 8.18
C ILE A 31 4.46 -17.33 7.06
N GLN A 32 4.90 -17.27 5.81
CA GLN A 32 4.14 -17.81 4.68
C GLN A 32 3.95 -19.33 4.76
N THR A 33 5.00 -20.07 5.14
CA THR A 33 4.90 -21.50 5.42
C THR A 33 3.94 -21.79 6.57
N ALA A 34 4.00 -21.01 7.65
CA ALA A 34 3.09 -21.17 8.79
C ALA A 34 1.63 -20.90 8.41
N ILE A 35 1.37 -19.86 7.60
CA ILE A 35 0.03 -19.56 7.06
C ILE A 35 -0.46 -20.66 6.12
N SER A 36 0.42 -21.24 5.29
CA SER A 36 0.08 -22.36 4.42
C SER A 36 -0.37 -23.58 5.24
N ASN A 37 0.42 -23.98 6.25
CA ASN A 37 0.07 -25.06 7.16
C ASN A 37 -1.26 -24.78 7.89
N TRP A 38 -1.41 -23.58 8.45
CA TRP A 38 -2.64 -23.12 9.11
C TRP A 38 -3.84 -23.22 8.16
N SER A 39 -3.70 -22.81 6.91
CA SER A 39 -4.78 -22.83 5.93
C SER A 39 -5.26 -24.25 5.59
N THR A 40 -4.35 -25.24 5.60
CA THR A 40 -4.69 -26.66 5.46
C THR A 40 -5.41 -27.17 6.70
N THR A 41 -4.93 -26.85 7.91
CA THR A 41 -5.57 -27.26 9.17
C THR A 41 -7.03 -26.78 9.27
N TYR A 42 -7.31 -25.58 8.78
CA TYR A 42 -8.65 -24.98 8.85
C TYR A 42 -9.46 -25.10 7.55
N ASN A 43 -8.99 -25.88 6.57
CA ASN A 43 -9.67 -26.11 5.28
C ASN A 43 -10.01 -24.82 4.51
N VAL A 44 -9.09 -23.86 4.50
CA VAL A 44 -9.23 -22.57 3.79
C VAL A 44 -8.07 -22.28 2.81
N ALA A 45 -7.36 -23.31 2.37
CA ALA A 45 -6.15 -23.19 1.53
C ALA A 45 -6.41 -22.45 0.20
N ASP A 46 -7.53 -22.74 -0.48
CA ASP A 46 -7.87 -22.08 -1.75
C ASP A 46 -8.17 -20.60 -1.57
N GLN A 47 -8.89 -20.25 -0.50
CA GLN A 47 -9.25 -18.87 -0.19
C GLN A 47 -8.03 -18.04 0.25
N VAL A 48 -7.10 -18.66 0.97
CA VAL A 48 -5.81 -18.05 1.33
C VAL A 48 -4.96 -17.84 0.08
N THR A 49 -4.92 -18.82 -0.82
CA THR A 49 -4.19 -18.71 -2.10
C THR A 49 -4.76 -17.58 -2.96
N ALA A 50 -6.08 -17.50 -3.11
CA ALA A 50 -6.75 -16.42 -3.84
C ALA A 50 -6.46 -15.04 -3.21
N PHE A 51 -6.52 -14.94 -1.88
CA PHE A 51 -6.20 -13.71 -1.16
C PHE A 51 -4.73 -13.29 -1.38
N ASN A 52 -3.79 -14.23 -1.30
CA ASN A 52 -2.37 -13.95 -1.52
C ASN A 52 -2.09 -13.48 -2.96
N THR A 53 -2.71 -14.10 -3.96
CA THR A 53 -2.62 -13.66 -5.35
C THR A 53 -3.15 -12.24 -5.52
N GLN A 54 -4.31 -11.93 -4.94
CA GLN A 54 -4.86 -10.57 -4.97
C GLN A 54 -3.94 -9.55 -4.28
N ARG A 55 -3.35 -9.91 -3.13
CA ARG A 55 -2.40 -9.06 -2.42
C ARG A 55 -1.14 -8.81 -3.25
N GLN A 56 -0.63 -9.83 -3.93
CA GLN A 56 0.54 -9.69 -4.79
C GLN A 56 0.27 -8.74 -5.97
N GLN A 57 -0.92 -8.83 -6.59
CA GLN A 57 -1.33 -7.90 -7.64
C GLN A 57 -1.43 -6.45 -7.12
N GLN A 58 -2.04 -6.26 -5.96
CA GLN A 58 -2.11 -4.94 -5.32
C GLN A 58 -0.73 -4.37 -5.01
N GLU A 59 0.18 -5.20 -4.50
CA GLU A 59 1.57 -4.82 -4.22
C GLU A 59 2.31 -4.41 -5.49
N GLN A 60 2.18 -5.19 -6.58
CA GLN A 60 2.78 -4.85 -7.87
C GLN A 60 2.23 -3.53 -8.42
N GLN A 61 0.91 -3.32 -8.34
CA GLN A 61 0.29 -2.06 -8.74
C GLN A 61 0.80 -0.89 -7.88
N GLY A 62 0.90 -1.08 -6.56
CA GLY A 62 1.45 -0.06 -5.66
C GLY A 62 2.90 0.30 -6.00
N ARG A 63 3.74 -0.69 -6.30
CA ARG A 63 5.13 -0.48 -6.74
C ARG A 63 5.19 0.31 -8.05
N GLN A 64 4.32 0.02 -9.01
CA GLN A 64 4.21 0.78 -10.25
C GLN A 64 3.79 2.23 -9.97
N ASN A 65 2.76 2.44 -9.15
CA ASN A 65 2.27 3.77 -8.79
C ASN A 65 3.36 4.63 -8.14
N VAL A 66 4.13 4.05 -7.21
CA VAL A 66 5.28 4.73 -6.58
C VAL A 66 6.34 5.07 -7.62
N THR A 67 6.66 4.15 -8.52
CA THR A 67 7.65 4.36 -9.58
C THR A 67 7.24 5.54 -10.47
N THR A 68 5.97 5.59 -10.90
CA THR A 68 5.43 6.69 -11.71
C THR A 68 5.50 8.02 -10.96
N ALA A 69 5.10 8.06 -9.68
CA ALA A 69 5.15 9.30 -8.90
C ALA A 69 6.58 9.83 -8.71
N VAL A 70 7.55 8.94 -8.53
CA VAL A 70 8.98 9.32 -8.44
C VAL A 70 9.48 9.88 -9.78
N GLN A 71 9.04 9.33 -10.91
CA GLN A 71 9.38 9.85 -12.24
C GLN A 71 8.81 11.26 -12.49
N GLU A 72 7.62 11.55 -11.97
CA GLU A 72 6.99 12.87 -12.07
C GLU A 72 7.63 13.90 -11.13
N LEU A 73 8.20 13.45 -9.99
CA LEU A 73 8.61 14.33 -8.89
C LEU A 73 9.62 15.41 -9.31
N SER A 74 10.60 15.09 -10.14
CA SER A 74 11.59 16.09 -10.58
C SER A 74 10.95 17.22 -11.40
N SER A 75 10.01 16.90 -12.29
CA SER A 75 9.27 17.90 -13.07
C SER A 75 8.38 18.74 -12.16
N THR A 76 7.68 18.09 -11.21
CA THR A 76 6.83 18.79 -10.25
C THR A 76 7.63 19.76 -9.37
N LEU A 77 8.82 19.36 -8.90
CA LEU A 77 9.69 20.25 -8.12
C LEU A 77 10.15 21.47 -8.91
N ASN A 78 10.50 21.31 -10.19
CA ASN A 78 10.86 22.44 -11.05
C ASN A 78 9.69 23.43 -11.21
N GLN A 79 8.47 22.92 -11.36
CA GLN A 79 7.27 23.76 -11.44
C GLN A 79 7.00 24.48 -10.11
N ILE A 80 7.23 23.83 -8.97
CA ILE A 80 7.11 24.47 -7.65
C ILE A 80 8.08 25.65 -7.53
N TYR A 81 9.36 25.46 -7.89
CA TYR A 81 10.34 26.56 -7.84
C TYR A 81 9.93 27.73 -8.74
N GLN A 82 9.43 27.44 -9.95
CA GLN A 82 8.93 28.50 -10.84
C GLN A 82 7.76 29.29 -10.25
N ILE A 83 6.87 28.64 -9.49
CA ILE A 83 5.76 29.31 -8.80
C ILE A 83 6.31 30.17 -7.65
N MET A 84 7.22 29.63 -6.83
CA MET A 84 7.81 30.35 -5.69
C MET A 84 8.64 31.57 -6.12
N ASP A 85 9.30 31.48 -7.28
CA ASP A 85 10.07 32.59 -7.83
C ASP A 85 9.19 33.66 -8.50
N ASN A 86 7.90 33.39 -8.73
CA ASN A 86 6.97 34.28 -9.41
C ASN A 86 6.49 35.42 -8.50
N GLN A 87 7.15 36.58 -8.60
CA GLN A 87 6.85 37.79 -7.83
C GLN A 87 5.48 38.43 -8.13
N ASN A 88 4.74 37.94 -9.13
CA ASN A 88 3.40 38.44 -9.45
C ASN A 88 2.28 37.69 -8.71
N LEU A 89 2.60 36.62 -7.98
CA LEU A 89 1.62 35.88 -7.19
C LEU A 89 1.53 36.43 -5.77
N THR A 90 0.31 36.48 -5.25
CA THR A 90 0.10 36.60 -3.81
C THR A 90 0.43 35.27 -3.11
N PRO A 91 0.75 35.28 -1.81
CA PRO A 91 0.98 34.05 -1.05
C PRO A 91 -0.18 33.04 -1.10
N SER A 92 -1.42 33.52 -1.22
CA SER A 92 -2.60 32.65 -1.35
C SER A 92 -2.64 31.94 -2.71
N GLU A 93 -2.29 32.65 -3.79
CA GLU A 93 -2.25 32.08 -5.14
C GLU A 93 -1.09 31.10 -5.30
N GLU A 94 0.08 31.42 -4.75
CA GLU A 94 1.21 30.49 -4.67
C GLU A 94 0.79 29.18 -3.99
N HIS A 95 0.19 29.28 -2.79
CA HIS A 95 -0.26 28.10 -2.04
C HIS A 95 -1.28 27.27 -2.84
N GLN A 96 -2.23 27.93 -3.50
CA GLN A 96 -3.22 27.26 -4.34
C GLN A 96 -2.57 26.54 -5.53
N GLN A 97 -1.67 27.19 -6.25
CA GLN A 97 -1.02 26.61 -7.43
C GLN A 97 -0.13 25.42 -7.06
N ILE A 98 0.65 25.52 -5.97
CA ILE A 98 1.44 24.39 -5.45
C ILE A 98 0.52 23.23 -5.03
N GLY A 99 -0.59 23.53 -4.36
CA GLY A 99 -1.60 22.52 -4.01
C GLY A 99 -2.20 21.80 -5.23
N GLN A 100 -2.42 22.53 -6.33
CA GLN A 100 -2.88 21.96 -7.60
C GLN A 100 -1.84 21.04 -8.22
N LEU A 101 -0.54 21.39 -8.20
CA LEU A 101 0.52 20.52 -8.71
C LEU A 101 0.53 19.15 -8.03
N PHE A 102 0.47 19.11 -6.70
CA PHE A 102 0.39 17.84 -5.96
C PHE A 102 -0.90 17.07 -6.20
N SER A 103 -2.00 17.78 -6.47
CA SER A 103 -3.30 17.16 -6.78
C SER A 103 -3.34 16.59 -8.20
N ASN A 104 -2.56 17.14 -9.12
CA ASN A 104 -2.50 16.76 -10.52
C ASN A 104 -1.49 15.65 -10.82
N MET A 105 -0.66 15.25 -9.85
CA MET A 105 0.19 14.07 -10.00
C MET A 105 -0.67 12.83 -10.26
N THR A 106 -0.22 11.96 -11.18
CA THR A 106 -0.97 10.75 -11.55
C THR A 106 -1.27 9.88 -10.33
N TYR A 107 -0.30 9.81 -9.41
CA TYR A 107 -0.49 9.22 -8.09
C TYR A 107 -0.04 10.20 -7.01
N PRO A 108 -0.99 10.89 -6.34
CA PRO A 108 -0.66 11.82 -5.27
C PRO A 108 0.16 11.13 -4.18
N LEU A 109 1.23 11.75 -3.70
CA LEU A 109 2.16 11.14 -2.73
C LEU A 109 1.44 10.57 -1.48
N LYS A 110 0.41 11.26 -0.99
CA LYS A 110 -0.44 10.81 0.12
C LYS A 110 -1.22 9.51 -0.14
N SER A 111 -1.41 9.14 -1.40
CA SER A 111 -2.10 7.90 -1.81
C SER A 111 -1.15 6.69 -1.91
N LEU A 112 0.16 6.94 -1.85
CA LEU A 112 1.20 5.93 -1.94
C LEU A 112 1.53 5.29 -0.56
N THR A 113 1.11 5.93 0.53
CA THR A 113 1.30 5.38 1.88
C THR A 113 0.35 4.21 2.10
N GLY A 114 0.90 2.98 2.20
CA GLY A 114 0.16 1.75 2.47
C GLY A 114 -0.23 0.92 1.23
N SER A 115 0.00 1.42 0.02
CA SER A 115 -0.21 0.68 -1.24
C SER A 115 1.06 -0.05 -1.71
N ALA A 116 2.25 0.38 -1.27
CA ALA A 116 3.55 -0.20 -1.63
C ALA A 116 4.21 -1.06 -0.54
N LEU A 117 3.57 -1.20 0.64
CA LEU A 117 4.06 -1.95 1.81
C LEU A 117 2.98 -2.92 2.30
#